data_AF-A0A5C4TE08-F1
#
_entry.id   AF-A0A5C4TE08-F1
#
_cell.length_a   1.000
_cell.length_b   1.000
_cell.length_c   1.000
_cell.angle_alpha   90.00
_cell.angle_beta   90.00
_cell.angle_gamma   90.00
#
_symmetry.space_group_name_H-M   'P 1'
#
loop_
_entity.id
_entity.type
_entity.pdbx_description
1 polymer ?
#
loop_
_entity_poly.entity_id
_entity_poly.type
_entity_poly.pdbx_seq_one_letter_code
_entity_poly.pdbx_strand_id
1 'polypeptide(L)' 'MIEKYSLANEPDKTMFIFASGNKVYGHIIKNRTDKAPAKFIFETQRYDSADALKADYPKADE' A
#
# COMPACT_ATOMS: atom_id res chain seq x y z
N MET A 1 3.93 5.55 -9.57
CA MET A 1 3.56 4.32 -8.86
C MET A 1 4.55 3.25 -9.26
N ILE A 2 5.20 2.59 -8.30
CA ILE A 2 6.24 1.58 -8.53
C ILE A 2 5.63 0.18 -8.51
N GLU A 3 4.79 -0.08 -7.50
CA GLU A 3 4.26 -1.41 -7.22
C GLU A 3 2.91 -1.27 -6.51
N LYS A 4 2.07 -2.31 -6.60
CA LYS A 4 0.95 -2.51 -5.68
C LYS A 4 0.85 -3.96 -5.26
N TYR A 5 0.33 -4.17 -4.06
CA TYR A 5 0.03 -5.50 -3.55
C TYR A 5 -1.11 -5.45 -2.52
N SER A 6 -1.80 -6.57 -2.37
CA SER A 6 -2.77 -6.75 -1.28
C SER A 6 -2.04 -6.88 0.05
N LEU A 7 -2.54 -6.24 1.10
CA LEU A 7 -1.93 -6.32 2.43
C LEU A 7 -2.21 -7.68 3.07
N ALA A 8 -1.20 -8.30 3.71
CA ALA A 8 -1.33 -9.62 4.34
C ALA A 8 -2.40 -9.65 5.43
N ASN A 9 -2.40 -8.62 6.28
CA ASN A 9 -3.31 -8.53 7.41
C ASN A 9 -4.66 -7.90 7.04
N GLU A 10 -4.78 -7.30 5.86
CA GLU A 10 -5.95 -6.52 5.45
C GLU A 10 -6.32 -6.81 3.98
N PRO A 11 -6.95 -7.97 3.69
CA PRO A 11 -7.21 -8.43 2.32
C PRO A 11 -8.19 -7.54 1.53
N ASP A 12 -9.03 -6.75 2.22
CA ASP A 12 -9.89 -5.74 1.59
C ASP A 12 -9.15 -4.43 1.28
N LYS A 13 -7.83 -4.38 1.52
CA LYS A 13 -7.00 -3.22 1.25
C LYS A 13 -5.82 -3.56 0.36
N THR A 14 -5.49 -2.60 -0.49
CA THR A 14 -4.34 -2.67 -1.39
C THR A 14 -3.37 -1.56 -1.05
N MET A 15 -2.09 -1.91 -0.92
CA MET A 15 -0.98 -0.98 -0.80
C MET A 15 -0.50 -0.59 -2.20
N PHE A 16 -0.29 0.70 -2.42
CA PHE A 16 0.28 1.28 -3.62
C PHE A 16 1.59 1.99 -3.26
N ILE A 17 2.73 1.50 -3.72
CA ILE A 17 4.02 2.12 -3.47
C ILE A 17 4.30 3.19 -4.53
N PHE A 18 4.73 4.36 -4.08
CA PHE A 18 5.19 5.47 -4.89
C PHE A 18 6.63 5.85 -4.52
N ALA A 19 7.40 6.31 -5.51
CA ALA A 19 8.70 6.94 -5.29
C ALA A 19 8.52 8.47 -5.32
N SER A 20 9.25 9.16 -4.46
CA SER A 20 9.46 10.60 -4.52
C SER A 20 10.93 10.89 -4.22
N GLY A 21 11.70 11.22 -5.26
CA GLY A 21 13.15 11.34 -5.18
C GLY A 21 13.79 10.03 -4.72
N ASN A 22 14.58 10.10 -3.65
CA ASN A 22 15.28 8.96 -3.06
C ASN A 22 14.46 8.21 -2.01
N LYS A 23 13.22 8.63 -1.74
CA LYS A 23 12.34 8.00 -0.75
C LYS A 23 11.15 7.33 -1.41
N VAL A 24 10.54 6.39 -0.70
CA VAL A 24 9.29 5.74 -1.10
C VAL A 24 8.22 5.92 -0.04
N TYR A 25 6.96 5.86 -0.44
CA TYR A 25 5.82 5.92 0.46
C TYR A 25 4.68 5.10 -0.12
N GLY A 26 3.76 4.68 0.75
CA GLY A 26 2.65 3.80 0.41
C GLY A 26 1.32 4.52 0.54
N HIS A 27 0.40 4.30 -0.39
CA HIS A 27 -1.01 4.62 -0.22
C HIS A 27 -1.79 3.33 0.02
N ILE A 28 -2.47 3.26 1.16
CA ILE A 28 -3.39 2.17 1.47
C ILE A 28 -4.77 2.59 1.00
N ILE A 29 -5.32 1.82 0.07
CA ILE A 29 -6.63 2.04 -0.51
C ILE A 29 -7.51 0.85 -0.15
N LYS A 30 -8.69 1.10 0.42
CA LYS A 30 -9.72 0.08 0.59
C LYS A 30 -10.35 -0.21 -0.77
N ASN A 31 -10.43 -1.48 -1.10
CA ASN A 31 -10.87 -1.96 -2.39
C ASN A 31 -12.33 -1.58 -2.66
N ARG A 32 -12.66 -1.36 -3.93
CA ARG A 32 -14.05 -1.15 -4.37
C ARG A 32 -14.85 -2.42 -4.09
N THR A 33 -16.05 -2.24 -3.57
CA THR A 33 -17.06 -3.30 -3.49
C THR A 33 -18.26 -2.92 -4.36
N ASP A 34 -19.18 -3.84 -4.61
CA ASP A 34 -20.43 -3.56 -5.34
C ASP A 34 -21.25 -2.42 -4.72
N LYS A 35 -21.04 -2.15 -3.43
CA LYS A 35 -21.79 -1.16 -2.64
C LYS A 35 -21.01 0.11 -2.33
N ALA A 36 -19.70 0.15 -2.55
CA ALA A 36 -18.87 1.31 -2.20
C ALA A 36 -17.67 1.47 -3.13
N PRO A 37 -17.36 2.71 -3.58
CA PRO A 37 -16.16 2.99 -4.37
C PRO A 37 -14.88 2.69 -3.58
N ALA A 38 -13.77 2.51 -4.30
CA ALA A 38 -12.46 2.43 -3.66
C ALA A 38 -12.17 3.72 -2.90
N LYS A 39 -11.65 3.61 -1.68
CA LYS A 39 -11.43 4.76 -0.80
C LYS A 39 -9.99 4.78 -0.32
N PHE A 40 -9.33 5.92 -0.48
CA PHE A 40 -8.05 6.17 0.15
C PHE A 40 -8.22 6.18 1.67
N ILE A 41 -7.42 5.36 2.35
CA ILE A 41 -7.48 5.19 3.80
C ILE A 41 -6.34 5.94 4.46
N PHE A 42 -5.12 5.74 3.96
CA PHE A 42 -3.92 6.22 4.64
C PHE A 42 -2.74 6.34 3.68
N GLU A 43 -1.88 7.34 3.91
CA GLU A 43 -0.55 7.45 3.32
C GLU A 43 0.47 7.12 4.41
N THR A 44 1.38 6.20 4.13
CA THR A 44 2.44 5.83 5.06
C THR A 44 3.45 6.97 5.19
N GLN A 45 4.24 6.92 6.25
CA GLN A 45 5.47 7.71 6.30
C GLN A 45 6.38 7.40 5.10
N ARG A 46 7.33 8.29 4.85
CA ARG A 46 8.34 8.12 3.79
C ARG A 46 9.48 7.23 4.30
N TYR A 47 9.73 6.14 3.60
CA TYR A 47 10.79 5.19 3.83
C TYR A 47 11.96 5.43 2.89
N ASP A 48 13.15 4.99 3.27
CA ASP A 48 14.34 5.05 2.41
C ASP A 48 14.36 3.95 1.34
N SER A 49 13.58 2.87 1.52
CA SER A 49 13.45 1.78 0.55
C SER A 49 12.08 1.12 0.61
N ALA A 50 11.68 0.49 -0.52
CA ALA A 50 10.42 -0.26 -0.60
C ALA A 50 10.43 -1.49 0.32
N ASP A 51 11.61 -2.02 0.62
CA ASP A 51 11.80 -3.16 1.52
C ASP A 51 11.42 -2.81 2.96
N ALA A 52 11.89 -1.64 3.45
CA ALA A 52 11.51 -1.14 4.78
C ALA A 52 10.00 -0.89 4.88
N LEU A 53 9.38 -0.35 3.82
CA LEU A 53 7.93 -0.19 3.76
C LEU A 53 7.21 -1.55 3.82
N LYS A 54 7.67 -2.54 3.05
CA LYS A 54 7.10 -3.91 3.03
C LYS A 54 7.29 -4.66 4.34
N ALA A 55 8.30 -4.32 5.14
CA ALA A 55 8.48 -4.89 6.48
C ALA A 55 7.37 -4.42 7.44
N ASP A 56 7.00 -3.14 7.41
CA ASP A 56 5.88 -2.60 8.20
C ASP A 56 4.51 -3.01 7.63
N TYR A 57 4.42 -3.10 6.31
CA TYR A 57 3.19 -3.40 5.57
C TYR A 57 3.41 -4.63 4.67
N PRO A 58 3.39 -5.85 5.23
CA PRO A 58 3.68 -7.07 4.47
C PRO A 58 2.63 -7.32 3.37
N LYS A 59 3.12 -7.80 2.22
CA LYS A 59 2.28 -8.31 1.13
C LYS A 59 1.59 -9.60 1.58
N ALA A 60 0.33 -9.77 1.20
CA ALA A 60 -0.37 -11.04 1.36
C ALA A 60 0.35 -12.15 0.59
N ASP A 61 0.63 -13.25 1.30
CA ASP A 61 1.08 -14.48 0.67
C ASP A 61 0.00 -14.90 -0.34
N GLU A 62 0.42 -15.15 -1.57
CA GLU A 62 -0.45 -15.40 -2.73
C GLU A 62 -0.79 -16.88 -2.85
#